data_AF-A0AA43A850-F1
#
_entry.id   AF-A0AA43A850-F1
#
_cell.length_a   1.000
_cell.length_b   1.000
_cell.length_c   1.000
_cell.angle_alpha   90.00
_cell.angle_beta   90.00
_cell.angle_gamma   90.00
#
_symmetry.space_group_name_H-M   'P 1'
#
loop_
_entity.id
_entity.type
_entity.pdbx_description
1 polymer ?
#
loop_
_entity_poly.entity_id
_entity_poly.type
_entity_poly.pdbx_seq_one_letter_code
_entity_poly.pdbx_strand_id
1 'polypeptide(L)'
;MSAFDALLGKVRGCTICAADLPLGPRPVLQLHPAARVLIAGQAPGRKVHESGMPFADPSGDRLREWLGLSPEVFYDPRRVAILPMGFCYPGTGKSGDLPPRPECASAWRMPLLQRLKKLQLTLVIGQYAQAYHLPHPSPRNNLWLRRNPWFERELLPQLRARVAAALEHTR
;
A
#
# COMPACT_ATOMS: atom_id res chain seq x y z
N MET A 1 -11.04 10.38 -20.51
CA MET A 1 -10.33 10.09 -19.24
C MET A 1 -11.22 9.18 -18.41
N SER A 2 -10.74 8.03 -17.94
CA SER A 2 -11.57 7.12 -17.14
C SER A 2 -11.77 7.64 -15.71
N ALA A 3 -12.79 7.14 -14.99
CA ALA A 3 -12.98 7.45 -13.57
C ALA A 3 -11.76 7.04 -12.71
N PHE A 4 -11.02 6.01 -13.15
CA PHE A 4 -9.76 5.60 -12.52
C PHE A 4 -8.66 6.66 -12.74
N ASP A 5 -8.48 7.12 -13.99
CA ASP A 5 -7.46 8.13 -14.30
C ASP A 5 -7.72 9.44 -13.58
N ALA A 6 -8.99 9.85 -13.48
CA ALA A 6 -9.39 11.04 -12.72
C ALA A 6 -9.08 10.91 -11.22
N LEU A 7 -9.32 9.74 -10.61
CA LEU A 7 -8.94 9.48 -9.24
C LEU A 7 -7.42 9.50 -9.05
N LEU A 8 -6.67 8.85 -9.94
CA LEU A 8 -5.21 8.82 -9.87
C LEU A 8 -4.61 10.22 -10.05
N GLY A 9 -5.20 11.05 -10.92
CA GLY A 9 -4.85 12.47 -11.07
C GLY A 9 -5.03 13.25 -9.76
N LYS A 10 -6.17 13.08 -9.07
CA LYS A 10 -6.41 13.70 -7.75
C LYS A 10 -5.38 13.25 -6.70
N VAL A 11 -5.07 11.95 -6.67
CA VAL A 11 -4.08 11.41 -5.73
C VAL A 11 -2.69 11.98 -6.00
N ARG A 12 -2.27 12.05 -7.27
CA ARG A 12 -0.97 12.60 -7.67
C ARG A 12 -0.86 14.11 -7.39
N GLY A 13 -1.97 14.84 -7.43
CA GLY A 13 -2.04 16.25 -7.06
C GLY A 13 -2.32 16.52 -5.57
N CYS A 14 -2.27 15.51 -4.70
CA CYS A 14 -2.60 15.67 -3.29
C CYS A 14 -1.58 16.53 -2.53
N THR A 15 -2.07 17.50 -1.75
CA THR A 15 -1.26 18.42 -0.92
C THR A 15 -1.60 18.38 0.57
N ILE A 16 -2.42 17.42 1.03
CA ILE A 16 -2.97 17.34 2.40
C ILE A 16 -1.91 17.54 3.50
N CYS A 17 -0.77 16.85 3.39
CA CYS A 17 0.30 16.89 4.39
C CYS A 17 1.45 17.85 4.02
N ALA A 18 1.27 18.76 3.05
CA ALA A 18 2.35 19.60 2.52
C ALA A 18 3.15 20.34 3.59
N ALA A 19 2.49 20.87 4.61
CA ALA A 19 3.13 21.62 5.70
C ALA A 19 4.08 20.77 6.57
N ASP A 20 3.90 19.45 6.57
CA ASP A 20 4.68 18.51 7.38
C ASP A 20 5.81 17.81 6.60
N LEU A 21 5.89 17.99 5.27
CA LEU A 21 6.82 17.25 4.42
C LEU A 21 8.08 18.07 4.15
N PRO A 22 9.28 17.57 4.50
CA PRO A 22 10.52 18.34 4.37
C PRO A 22 10.92 18.64 2.92
N LEU A 23 10.47 17.82 1.96
CA LEU A 23 10.70 18.00 0.53
C LEU A 23 9.40 18.26 -0.25
N GLY A 24 8.33 18.61 0.46
CA GLY A 24 7.01 18.82 -0.12
C GLY A 24 6.32 17.56 -0.64
N PRO A 25 5.07 17.70 -1.15
CA PRO A 25 4.29 16.58 -1.65
C PRO A 25 4.85 16.02 -2.97
N ARG A 26 5.06 14.71 -2.99
CA ARG A 26 5.26 13.94 -4.22
C ARG A 26 4.67 12.55 -4.03
N PRO A 27 3.37 12.35 -4.32
CA PRO A 27 2.73 11.05 -4.16
C PRO A 27 3.34 10.02 -5.13
N VAL A 28 4.10 9.07 -4.60
CA VAL A 28 4.74 7.97 -5.33
C VAL A 28 3.97 6.67 -5.12
N LEU A 29 3.35 6.18 -6.19
CA LEU A 29 2.54 4.96 -6.22
C LEU A 29 2.40 4.44 -7.66
N GLN A 30 2.14 3.14 -7.81
CA GLN A 30 1.92 2.46 -9.09
C GLN A 30 0.63 1.67 -9.02
N LEU A 31 -0.36 1.96 -9.87
CA LEU A 31 -1.64 1.25 -9.86
C LEU A 31 -2.22 1.11 -11.26
N HIS A 32 -2.92 0.00 -11.49
CA HIS A 32 -3.82 -0.18 -12.62
C HIS A 32 -4.95 -1.14 -12.21
N PRO A 33 -6.20 -0.98 -12.68
CA PRO A 33 -7.32 -1.87 -12.34
C PRO A 33 -7.12 -3.35 -12.72
N ALA A 34 -6.17 -3.63 -13.61
CA ALA A 34 -5.82 -4.98 -14.04
C ALA A 34 -4.77 -5.68 -13.19
N ALA A 35 -4.13 -4.97 -12.23
CA ALA A 35 -3.10 -5.55 -11.38
C ALA A 35 -3.59 -6.81 -10.67
N ARG A 36 -2.71 -7.81 -10.58
CA ARG A 36 -2.97 -9.10 -9.91
C ARG A 36 -2.24 -9.21 -8.58
N VAL A 37 -1.11 -8.52 -8.45
CA VAL A 37 -0.33 -8.47 -7.20
C VAL A 37 -0.37 -7.05 -6.66
N LEU A 38 -0.60 -6.90 -5.36
CA LEU A 38 -0.45 -5.65 -4.63
C LEU A 38 0.73 -5.76 -3.68
N ILE A 39 1.67 -4.81 -3.74
CA ILE A 39 2.69 -4.59 -2.72
C ILE A 39 2.26 -3.38 -1.88
N ALA A 40 1.96 -3.62 -0.60
CA ALA A 40 1.65 -2.59 0.38
C ALA A 40 2.84 -2.38 1.32
N GLY A 41 3.55 -1.26 1.15
CA GLY A 41 4.68 -0.85 1.98
C GLY A 41 4.33 0.29 2.94
N GLN A 42 5.36 0.89 3.56
CA GLN A 42 5.20 1.98 4.54
C GLN A 42 5.06 3.36 3.87
N ALA A 43 6.17 3.95 3.43
CA ALA A 43 6.25 5.26 2.77
C ALA A 43 7.49 5.26 1.86
N PRO A 44 7.54 6.13 0.84
CA PRO A 44 8.75 6.27 0.04
C PRO A 44 9.89 6.88 0.86
N GLY A 45 11.10 6.36 0.67
CA GLY A 45 12.31 7.01 1.15
C GLY A 45 12.77 8.17 0.27
N ARG A 46 13.87 8.83 0.64
CA ARG A 46 14.39 10.00 -0.08
C ARG A 46 14.67 9.74 -1.56
N LYS A 47 15.37 8.64 -1.89
CA LYS A 47 15.69 8.28 -3.29
C LYS A 47 14.44 8.03 -4.14
N VAL A 48 13.42 7.42 -3.54
CA VAL A 48 12.11 7.19 -4.17
C VAL A 48 11.38 8.51 -4.39
N HIS A 49 11.47 9.44 -3.44
CA HIS A 49 10.94 10.80 -3.63
C HIS A 49 11.64 11.52 -4.79
N GLU A 50 12.97 11.53 -4.83
CA GLU A 50 13.74 12.24 -5.87
C GLU A 50 13.45 11.68 -7.27
N SER A 51 13.46 10.36 -7.42
CA SER A 51 13.16 9.67 -8.69
C SER A 51 11.68 9.71 -9.07
N GLY A 52 10.77 9.69 -8.09
CA GLY A 52 9.34 9.50 -8.30
C GLY A 52 8.95 8.07 -8.69
N MET A 53 9.90 7.12 -8.64
CA MET A 53 9.70 5.74 -9.03
C MET A 53 9.63 4.86 -7.78
N PRO A 54 8.52 4.11 -7.55
CA PRO A 54 8.41 3.26 -6.37
C PRO A 54 9.57 2.27 -6.27
N PHE A 55 10.11 2.03 -5.07
CA PHE A 55 11.19 1.05 -4.86
C PHE A 55 12.42 1.25 -5.79
N ALA A 56 12.71 2.48 -6.20
CA ALA A 56 13.94 2.82 -6.93
C ALA A 56 15.14 3.03 -5.97
N ASP A 57 15.30 2.11 -5.03
CA ASP A 57 16.35 2.12 -4.01
C ASP A 57 16.82 0.68 -3.71
N PRO A 58 17.92 0.50 -2.94
CA PRO A 58 18.46 -0.83 -2.65
C PRO A 58 17.47 -1.80 -1.97
N SER A 59 16.46 -1.27 -1.26
CA SER A 59 15.43 -2.12 -0.66
C SER A 59 14.49 -2.69 -1.74
N GLY A 60 14.23 -1.91 -2.77
CA GLY A 60 13.51 -2.34 -3.97
C GLY A 60 14.24 -3.38 -4.79
N ASP A 61 15.56 -3.23 -4.95
CA ASP A 61 16.41 -4.22 -5.64
C ASP A 61 16.30 -5.59 -4.95
N ARG A 62 16.47 -5.59 -3.62
CA ARG A 62 16.34 -6.80 -2.79
C ARG A 62 14.94 -7.40 -2.83
N LEU A 63 13.91 -6.57 -2.79
CA LEU A 63 12.53 -7.06 -2.87
C LEU A 63 12.26 -7.74 -4.22
N ARG A 64 12.74 -7.18 -5.32
CA ARG A 64 12.61 -7.81 -6.65
C ARG A 64 13.32 -9.15 -6.72
N GLU A 65 14.53 -9.22 -6.16
CA GLU A 65 15.28 -10.47 -6.03
C GLU A 65 14.49 -11.54 -5.26
N TRP A 66 13.96 -11.21 -4.08
CA TRP A 66 13.16 -12.15 -3.27
C TRP A 66 11.91 -12.65 -3.97
N LEU A 67 11.29 -11.80 -4.79
CA LEU A 67 10.08 -12.15 -5.55
C LEU A 67 10.41 -12.85 -6.88
N GLY A 68 11.69 -12.93 -7.28
CA GLY A 68 12.10 -13.46 -8.57
C GLY A 68 11.54 -12.66 -9.75
N LEU A 69 11.38 -11.33 -9.61
CA LEU A 69 10.76 -10.47 -10.62
C LEU A 69 11.81 -9.64 -11.35
N SER A 70 11.71 -9.63 -12.69
CA SER A 70 12.47 -8.68 -13.50
C SER A 70 11.94 -7.25 -13.30
N PRO A 71 12.76 -6.21 -13.57
CA PRO A 71 12.30 -4.82 -13.52
C PRO A 71 11.07 -4.56 -14.41
N GLU A 72 11.01 -5.17 -15.59
CA GLU A 72 9.91 -5.00 -16.55
C GLU A 72 8.59 -5.50 -15.97
N VAL A 73 8.61 -6.63 -15.25
CA VAL A 73 7.42 -7.18 -14.60
C VAL A 73 7.04 -6.38 -13.35
N PHE A 74 8.04 -6.01 -12.53
CA PHE A 74 7.81 -5.28 -11.29
C PHE A 74 7.25 -3.88 -11.54
N TYR A 75 7.71 -3.21 -12.61
CA TYR A 75 7.29 -1.86 -12.98
C TYR A 75 6.15 -1.81 -14.01
N ASP A 76 5.56 -2.96 -14.37
CA ASP A 76 4.31 -2.99 -15.13
C ASP A 76 3.11 -2.77 -14.18
N PRO A 77 2.43 -1.60 -14.22
CA PRO A 77 1.32 -1.33 -13.33
C PRO A 77 0.14 -2.28 -13.55
N ARG A 78 0.01 -2.90 -14.74
CA ARG A 78 -1.04 -3.87 -15.06
C ARG A 78 -0.81 -5.22 -14.41
N ARG A 79 0.40 -5.52 -13.95
CA ARG A 79 0.75 -6.77 -13.26
C ARG A 79 0.87 -6.54 -11.76
N VAL A 80 1.65 -5.52 -11.37
CA VAL A 80 2.00 -5.22 -9.98
C VAL A 80 1.51 -3.82 -9.63
N ALA A 81 0.62 -3.73 -8.64
CA ALA A 81 0.28 -2.48 -7.97
C ALA A 81 1.21 -2.27 -6.76
N ILE A 82 1.67 -1.05 -6.55
CA ILE A 82 2.48 -0.63 -5.40
C ILE A 82 1.73 0.53 -4.73
N LEU A 83 1.18 0.27 -3.54
CA LEU A 83 0.36 1.23 -2.79
C LEU A 83 0.84 1.30 -1.33
N PRO A 84 1.77 2.21 -1.00
CA PRO A 84 2.28 2.37 0.36
C PRO A 84 1.24 2.98 1.31
N MET A 85 1.48 2.96 2.62
CA MET A 85 0.59 3.58 3.62
C MET A 85 0.60 5.11 3.53
N GLY A 86 1.78 5.71 3.34
CA GLY A 86 1.97 7.12 3.00
C GLY A 86 2.59 7.25 1.61
N PHE A 87 2.13 8.21 0.81
CA PHE A 87 2.58 8.32 -0.59
C PHE A 87 3.74 9.30 -0.77
N CYS A 88 4.07 10.10 0.24
CA CYS A 88 5.14 11.10 0.19
C CYS A 88 6.22 10.77 1.22
N TYR A 89 7.44 11.26 0.98
CA TYR A 89 8.57 11.07 1.89
C TYR A 89 8.37 11.88 3.18
N PRO A 90 8.24 11.21 4.35
CA PRO A 90 7.88 11.87 5.59
C PRO A 90 9.07 12.55 6.29
N GLY A 91 10.28 12.44 5.73
CA GLY A 91 11.52 12.85 6.39
C GLY A 91 12.28 11.68 7.02
N THR A 92 13.47 11.96 7.53
CA THR A 92 14.34 10.97 8.19
C THR A 92 14.52 11.35 9.66
N GLY A 93 14.26 10.40 10.55
CA GLY A 93 14.50 10.49 11.99
C GLY A 93 15.81 9.80 12.38
N LYS A 94 15.97 9.50 13.68
CA LYS A 94 17.22 8.95 14.24
C LYS A 94 17.54 7.52 13.76
N SER A 95 16.53 6.72 13.46
CA SER A 95 16.65 5.30 13.14
C SER A 95 16.22 4.94 11.71
N GLY A 96 16.10 5.95 10.83
CA GLY A 96 15.62 5.80 9.46
C GLY A 96 14.48 6.74 9.14
N ASP A 97 13.73 6.44 8.07
CA ASP A 97 12.63 7.28 7.63
C ASP A 97 11.49 7.32 8.66
N LEU A 98 10.87 8.49 8.79
CA LEU A 98 9.74 8.72 9.67
C LEU A 98 8.55 7.86 9.24
N PRO A 99 7.60 7.58 10.16
CA PRO A 99 6.42 6.80 9.82
C PRO A 99 5.54 7.49 8.75
N PRO A 100 4.73 6.71 8.01
CA PRO A 100 3.78 7.26 7.06
C PRO A 100 2.79 8.20 7.76
N ARG A 101 2.47 9.32 7.11
CA ARG A 101 1.47 10.27 7.58
C ARG A 101 0.06 9.63 7.61
N PRO A 102 -0.65 9.63 8.75
CA PRO A 102 -1.90 8.89 8.93
C PRO A 102 -3.07 9.41 8.07
N GLU A 103 -3.04 10.70 7.70
CA GLU A 103 -4.06 11.35 6.87
C GLU A 103 -4.08 10.75 5.45
N CYS A 104 -2.91 10.34 4.94
CA CYS A 104 -2.76 9.81 3.59
C CYS A 104 -3.56 8.52 3.40
N ALA A 105 -3.46 7.61 4.37
CA ALA A 105 -4.18 6.33 4.34
C ALA A 105 -5.70 6.55 4.37
N SER A 106 -6.14 7.45 5.24
CA SER A 106 -7.56 7.78 5.43
C SER A 106 -8.16 8.44 4.19
N ALA A 107 -7.41 9.31 3.52
CA ALA A 107 -7.88 10.03 2.34
C ALA A 107 -8.00 9.14 1.10
N TRP A 108 -7.02 8.26 0.85
CA TRP A 108 -6.84 7.71 -0.49
C TRP A 108 -6.84 6.19 -0.61
N ARG A 109 -6.52 5.44 0.45
CA ARG A 109 -6.33 3.98 0.30
C ARG A 109 -7.62 3.27 -0.09
N MET A 110 -8.73 3.52 0.60
CA MET A 110 -9.98 2.83 0.28
C MET A 110 -10.48 3.16 -1.14
N PRO A 111 -10.54 4.44 -1.58
CA PRO A 111 -10.87 4.77 -2.97
C PRO A 111 -10.03 4.04 -4.02
N LEU A 112 -8.71 3.88 -3.77
CA LEU A 112 -7.79 3.21 -4.68
C LEU A 112 -7.97 1.68 -4.66
N LEU A 113 -8.07 1.07 -3.46
CA LEU A 113 -8.26 -0.38 -3.30
C LEU A 113 -9.55 -0.87 -3.95
N GLN A 114 -10.63 -0.08 -3.91
CA GLN A 114 -11.90 -0.39 -4.59
C GLN A 114 -11.78 -0.49 -6.13
N ARG A 115 -10.67 0.00 -6.72
CA ARG A 115 -10.38 -0.12 -8.15
C ARG A 115 -9.54 -1.36 -8.49
N LEU A 116 -8.92 -2.00 -7.50
CA LEU A 116 -8.05 -3.16 -7.68
C LEU A 116 -8.82 -4.48 -7.52
N LYS A 117 -9.86 -4.69 -8.34
CA LYS A 117 -10.77 -5.83 -8.21
C LYS A 117 -10.20 -7.17 -8.70
N LYS A 118 -9.05 -7.15 -9.38
CA LYS A 118 -8.40 -8.34 -9.96
C LYS A 118 -7.22 -8.86 -9.14
N LEU A 119 -7.02 -8.32 -7.93
CA LEU A 119 -5.96 -8.77 -7.04
C LEU A 119 -6.17 -10.23 -6.63
N GLN A 120 -5.08 -10.99 -6.69
CA GLN A 120 -5.00 -12.36 -6.26
C GLN A 120 -4.05 -12.52 -5.07
N LEU A 121 -3.05 -11.65 -4.97
CA LEU A 121 -2.07 -11.64 -3.89
C LEU A 121 -1.82 -10.22 -3.40
N THR A 122 -1.80 -10.05 -2.08
CA THR A 122 -1.38 -8.81 -1.42
C THR A 122 -0.18 -9.10 -0.52
N LEU A 123 0.97 -8.55 -0.88
CA LEU A 123 2.20 -8.58 -0.10
C LEU A 123 2.20 -7.38 0.86
N VAL A 124 2.11 -7.66 2.15
CA VAL A 124 2.03 -6.64 3.20
C VAL A 124 3.37 -6.54 3.93
N ILE A 125 4.13 -5.48 3.64
CA ILE A 125 5.52 -5.32 4.04
C ILE A 125 5.65 -4.17 5.06
N GLY A 126 6.13 -4.51 6.26
CA GLY A 126 6.39 -3.56 7.33
C GLY A 126 5.20 -3.31 8.27
N GLN A 127 5.51 -2.87 9.48
CA GLN A 127 4.56 -2.83 10.60
C GLN A 127 3.29 -2.00 10.34
N TYR A 128 3.41 -0.85 9.65
CA TYR A 128 2.26 0.03 9.38
C TYR A 128 1.32 -0.58 8.35
N ALA A 129 1.87 -1.25 7.33
CA ALA A 129 1.06 -1.96 6.34
C ALA A 129 0.37 -3.16 7.00
N GLN A 130 1.07 -3.91 7.84
CA GLN A 130 0.51 -5.05 8.58
C GLN A 130 -0.61 -4.61 9.51
N ALA A 131 -0.39 -3.61 10.35
CA ALA A 131 -1.39 -3.07 11.25
C ALA A 131 -2.64 -2.53 10.54
N TYR A 132 -2.50 -2.02 9.30
CA TYR A 132 -3.63 -1.59 8.49
C TYR A 132 -4.48 -2.76 7.95
N HIS A 133 -3.85 -3.84 7.49
CA HIS A 133 -4.56 -4.96 6.87
C HIS A 133 -5.05 -6.00 7.88
N LEU A 134 -4.33 -6.17 8.99
CA LEU A 134 -4.67 -7.10 10.05
C LEU A 134 -4.29 -6.48 11.40
N PRO A 135 -5.20 -5.73 12.04
CA PRO A 135 -4.95 -5.16 13.36
C PRO A 135 -4.80 -6.29 14.39
N HIS A 136 -4.07 -6.02 15.47
CA HIS A 136 -3.93 -7.00 16.56
C HIS A 136 -5.32 -7.37 17.13
N PRO A 137 -5.60 -8.65 17.43
CA PRO A 137 -6.89 -9.10 17.97
C PRO A 137 -7.06 -8.78 19.48
N SER A 138 -6.70 -7.56 19.90
CA SER A 138 -6.87 -7.08 21.27
C SER A 138 -8.17 -6.27 21.38
N PRO A 139 -8.89 -6.32 22.52
CA PRO A 139 -10.03 -5.43 22.79
C PRO A 139 -9.69 -3.93 22.62
N ARG A 140 -8.41 -3.56 22.74
CA ARG A 140 -7.92 -2.19 22.49
C ARG A 140 -8.22 -1.70 21.06
N ASN A 141 -8.42 -2.60 20.09
CA ASN A 141 -8.74 -2.26 18.71
C ASN A 141 -10.24 -2.16 18.40
N ASN A 142 -11.14 -2.29 19.39
CA ASN A 142 -12.58 -2.18 19.17
C ASN A 142 -12.99 -0.83 18.55
N LEU A 143 -12.35 0.27 18.94
CA LEU A 143 -12.61 1.58 18.32
C LEU A 143 -12.16 1.61 16.85
N TRP A 144 -11.02 0.98 16.54
CA TRP A 144 -10.53 0.88 15.17
C TRP A 144 -11.50 0.07 14.30
N LEU A 145 -12.02 -1.06 14.80
CA LEU A 145 -12.99 -1.90 14.08
C LEU A 145 -14.27 -1.12 13.76
N ARG A 146 -14.82 -0.36 14.71
CA ARG A 146 -15.98 0.51 14.47
C ARG A 146 -15.73 1.58 13.40
N ARG A 147 -14.51 2.13 13.35
CA ARG A 147 -14.10 3.13 12.34
C ARG A 147 -13.78 2.50 10.98
N ASN A 148 -13.54 1.19 10.92
CA ASN A 148 -13.12 0.46 9.72
C ASN A 148 -14.06 -0.73 9.45
N PRO A 149 -15.37 -0.51 9.21
CA PRO A 149 -16.34 -1.59 9.03
C PRO A 149 -16.05 -2.47 7.80
N TRP A 150 -15.28 -1.97 6.84
CA TRP A 150 -14.79 -2.75 5.69
C TRP A 150 -13.98 -3.97 6.12
N PHE A 151 -13.28 -3.92 7.26
CA PHE A 151 -12.48 -5.04 7.76
C PHE A 151 -13.35 -6.29 8.00
N GLU A 152 -14.47 -6.12 8.71
CA GLU A 152 -15.38 -7.22 9.00
C GLU A 152 -16.26 -7.60 7.80
N ARG A 153 -16.68 -6.62 7.00
CA ARG A 153 -17.60 -6.83 5.88
C ARG A 153 -16.93 -7.41 4.63
N GLU A 154 -15.67 -7.08 4.39
CA GLU A 154 -14.99 -7.38 3.13
C GLU A 154 -13.76 -8.28 3.34
N LEU A 155 -12.91 -7.98 4.33
CA LEU A 155 -11.63 -8.70 4.52
C LEU A 155 -11.82 -10.02 5.29
N LEU A 156 -12.51 -10.01 6.43
CA LEU A 156 -12.66 -11.20 7.27
C LEU A 156 -13.30 -12.40 6.54
N PRO A 157 -14.36 -12.26 5.72
CA PRO A 157 -14.94 -13.39 4.99
C PRO A 157 -13.94 -14.03 4.03
N GLN A 158 -13.16 -13.22 3.30
CA GLN A 158 -12.13 -13.71 2.39
C GLN A 158 -10.97 -14.38 3.13
N LEU A 159 -10.56 -13.82 4.27
CA LEU A 159 -9.51 -14.42 5.10
C LEU A 159 -9.94 -15.79 5.62
N ARG A 160 -11.16 -15.92 6.15
CA ARG A 160 -11.73 -17.19 6.61
C ARG A 160 -11.76 -18.22 5.48
N ALA A 161 -12.25 -17.84 4.30
CA ALA A 161 -12.30 -18.73 3.15
C ALA A 161 -10.91 -19.23 2.71
N ARG A 162 -9.91 -18.33 2.66
CA ARG A 162 -8.53 -18.70 2.32
C ARG A 162 -7.87 -19.61 3.35
N VAL A 163 -8.08 -19.35 4.65
CA VAL A 163 -7.56 -20.21 5.73
C VAL A 163 -8.19 -21.60 5.65
N ALA A 164 -9.51 -21.69 5.45
CA ALA A 164 -10.19 -22.98 5.29
C ALA A 164 -9.62 -23.77 4.10
N ALA A 165 -9.54 -23.16 2.92
CA ALA A 165 -9.01 -23.81 1.73
C ALA A 165 -7.56 -24.29 1.89
N ALA A 166 -6.71 -23.52 2.59
CA ALA A 166 -5.32 -23.89 2.84
C ALA A 166 -5.19 -25.12 3.77
N LEU A 167 -6.09 -25.26 4.75
CA LEU A 167 -6.09 -26.39 5.68
C LEU A 167 -6.71 -27.65 5.06
N GLU A 168 -7.64 -27.50 4.11
CA GLU A 168 -8.29 -28.62 3.41
C GLU A 168 -7.33 -29.39 2.48
N HIS A 169 -6.29 -28.75 1.96
CA HIS A 169 -5.28 -29.38 1.08
C HIS A 169 -4.20 -30.18 1.84
N THR A 170 -4.42 -30.48 3.12
CA THR A 170 -3.47 -31.21 3.98
C THR A 170 -3.83 -32.69 4.18
N ARG A 171 -4.59 -33.28 3.24
CA ARG A 171 -4.91 -34.73 3.23
C ARG A 171 -4.34 -35.42 2.01
#